data_AF-A0A1A8LGJ1-F1
#
_entry.id   AF-A0A1A8LGJ1-F1
#
_cell.length_a   1.000
_cell.length_b   1.000
_cell.length_c   1.000
_cell.angle_alpha   90.00
_cell.angle_beta   90.00
_cell.angle_gamma   90.00
#
_symmetry.space_group_name_H-M   'P 1'
#
loop_
_entity.id
_entity.type
_entity.pdbx_description
1 polymer ?
#
loop_
_entity_poly.entity_id
_entity_poly.type
_entity_poly.pdbx_seq_one_letter_code
_entity_poly.pdbx_strand_id
1 'polypeptide(L)' 'AILDREKRSTYTLSLEAFDGGSPKRTDQMTLDITVQDINDNAPVFNQSRYHAIISENLQPGSNILQVFA' A
#
# COMPACT_ATOMS: atom_id res chain seq x y z
N ALA A 1 2.35 12.63 8.55
CA ALA A 1 0.91 12.40 8.34
C ALA A 1 0.48 11.23 9.23
N ILE A 2 -0.77 11.21 9.73
CA ILE A 2 -1.25 10.18 10.68
C ILE A 2 -1.96 9.01 9.94
N LEU A 3 -2.38 9.21 8.69
CA LEU A 3 -2.91 8.17 7.80
C LEU A 3 -1.84 7.72 6.81
N ASP A 4 -1.75 6.41 6.61
CA ASP A 4 -0.76 5.72 5.78
C ASP A 4 -1.49 4.57 5.07
N ARG A 5 -1.61 4.67 3.74
CA ARG A 5 -2.41 3.72 2.95
C ARG A 5 -1.71 2.37 2.86
N GLU A 6 -0.39 2.35 2.76
CA GLU A 6 0.44 1.16 2.74
C GLU A 6 0.31 0.36 4.03
N LYS A 7 0.08 1.06 5.16
CA LYS A 7 -0.23 0.41 6.43
C LYS A 7 -1.71 0.01 6.57
N ARG A 8 -2.64 0.87 6.16
CA ARG A 8 -4.09 0.60 6.22
C ARG A 8 -4.86 1.44 5.20
N SER A 9 -5.42 0.78 4.20
CA SER A 9 -6.14 1.42 3.10
C SER A 9 -7.61 1.74 3.42
N THR A 10 -8.23 1.04 4.38
CA THR A 10 -9.64 1.22 4.71
C THR A 10 -9.94 1.15 6.21
N TYR A 11 -10.99 1.87 6.61
CA TYR A 11 -11.56 1.82 7.93
C TYR A 11 -13.07 1.69 7.82
N THR A 12 -13.65 0.82 8.64
CA THR A 12 -15.10 0.70 8.80
C THR A 12 -15.43 1.07 10.23
N LEU A 13 -16.27 2.06 10.41
CA LEU A 13 -16.70 2.58 11.71
C LEU A 13 -18.21 2.37 11.86
N SER A 14 -18.67 2.09 13.08
CA SER A 14 -20.09 2.10 13.41
C SER A 14 -20.43 3.43 14.08
N LEU A 15 -21.34 4.18 13.48
CA LEU A 15 -21.90 5.40 14.01
C LEU A 15 -23.23 5.07 14.67
N GLU A 16 -23.43 5.52 15.90
CA GLU A 16 -24.69 5.37 16.62
C GLU A 16 -25.27 6.75 16.92
N ALA A 17 -26.54 6.94 16.58
CA ALA A 17 -27.33 8.10 16.96
C ALA A 17 -28.39 7.67 17.97
N PHE A 18 -28.70 8.54 18.94
CA PHE A 18 -29.77 8.31 19.90
C PHE A 18 -30.57 9.58 20.18
N ASP A 19 -31.85 9.43 20.48
CA ASP A 19 -32.71 10.54 20.90
C ASP A 19 -32.64 10.83 22.42
N GLY A 20 -33.26 11.93 22.83
CA GLY A 20 -33.37 12.33 24.25
C GLY A 20 -34.52 11.67 25.01
N GLY A 21 -35.17 10.65 24.44
CA GLY A 21 -36.36 10.02 25.00
C GLY A 21 -36.04 9.12 26.21
N SER A 22 -37.10 8.73 26.92
CA SER A 22 -37.08 7.69 27.95
C SER A 22 -38.24 6.72 27.71
N PRO A 23 -38.00 5.54 27.10
CA PRO A 23 -36.70 4.99 26.71
C PRO A 23 -36.10 5.67 25.47
N LYS A 24 -34.77 5.69 25.39
CA LYS A 24 -34.04 6.20 24.22
C LYS A 24 -34.26 5.30 23.02
N ARG A 25 -34.43 5.88 21.84
CA ARG A 25 -34.33 5.16 20.56
C ARG A 25 -32.94 5.37 19.99
N THR A 26 -32.33 4.30 19.52
CA THR A 26 -31.04 4.32 18.85
C THR A 26 -31.20 3.91 17.39
N ASP A 27 -30.31 4.42 16.54
CA ASP A 27 -30.11 3.95 15.17
C ASP A 27 -28.61 3.87 14.89
N GLN A 28 -28.20 2.93 14.03
CA GLN A 28 -26.79 2.70 13.71
C GLN A 28 -26.55 2.74 12.21
N MET A 29 -25.43 3.36 11.82
CA MET A 29 -24.98 3.43 10.43
C MET A 29 -23.51 3.01 10.34
N THR A 30 -23.17 2.27 9.28
CA THR A 30 -21.79 1.94 8.94
C THR A 30 -21.18 3.07 8.10
N LEU A 31 -20.00 3.54 8.50
CA LEU A 31 -19.19 4.50 7.75
C LEU A 31 -17.94 3.79 7.21
N ASP A 32 -17.85 3.72 5.88
CA ASP A 32 -16.68 3.20 5.18
C ASP A 32 -15.79 4.36 4.73
N ILE A 33 -14.52 4.29 5.12
CA ILE A 33 -13.50 5.29 4.81
C ILE A 33 -12.42 4.64 3.96
N THR A 34 -12.11 5.26 2.82
CA THR A 34 -11.01 4.87 1.95
C THR A 34 -9.89 5.90 2.03
N VAL A 35 -8.70 5.46 2.42
CA VAL A 35 -7.50 6.30 2.41
C VAL A 35 -7.02 6.43 0.96
N GLN A 36 -6.95 7.65 0.47
CA GLN A 36 -6.46 7.93 -0.88
C GLN A 36 -4.95 7.70 -0.96
N ASP A 37 -4.52 7.13 -2.08
CA ASP A 37 -3.12 6.85 -2.35
C ASP A 37 -2.35 8.12 -2.69
N ILE A 38 -1.09 8.15 -2.27
CA ILE A 38 -0.11 9.15 -2.71
C ILE A 38 1.16 8.40 -3.11
N ASN A 39 1.86 8.90 -4.13
CA ASN A 39 3.11 8.29 -4.56
C ASN A 39 4.26 8.71 -3.62
N ASP A 40 4.27 8.20 -2.39
CA ASP A 40 5.28 8.47 -1.36
C ASP A 40 6.27 7.31 -1.13
N ASN A 41 6.08 6.20 -1.84
CA ASN A 41 6.96 5.04 -1.81
C ASN A 41 7.76 4.91 -3.12
N ALA A 42 9.05 5.24 -3.07
CA ALA A 42 9.93 5.06 -4.22
C ALA A 42 10.28 3.56 -4.42
N PRO A 43 10.41 3.07 -5.67
CA PRO A 43 10.91 1.72 -5.94
C PRO A 43 12.30 1.51 -5.34
N VAL A 44 12.57 0.29 -4.87
CA VAL A 44 13.86 -0.04 -4.24
C VAL A 44 14.40 -1.31 -4.88
N PHE A 45 15.54 -1.18 -5.56
CA PHE A 45 16.24 -2.31 -6.16
C PHE A 45 16.46 -3.43 -5.15
N ASN A 46 16.24 -4.68 -5.59
CA ASN A 46 16.34 -5.85 -4.72
C ASN A 46 17.75 -6.14 -4.21
N GLN A 47 18.79 -5.53 -4.81
CA GLN A 47 20.15 -5.60 -4.33
C GLN A 47 20.78 -4.20 -4.38
N SER A 48 21.64 -3.90 -3.40
CA SER A 48 22.44 -2.67 -3.40
C SER A 48 23.55 -2.69 -4.46
N ARG A 49 23.95 -3.89 -4.92
CA ARG A 49 24.92 -4.07 -5.99
C ARG A 49 24.65 -5.37 -6.73
N TYR A 50 24.68 -5.31 -8.06
CA TYR A 50 24.62 -6.48 -8.92
C TYR A 50 25.99 -6.73 -9.54
N HIS A 51 26.38 -8.01 -9.64
CA HIS A 51 27.64 -8.41 -10.24
C HIS A 51 27.43 -9.65 -11.11
N ALA A 52 28.02 -9.66 -12.30
CA ALA A 52 28.07 -10.81 -13.18
C ALA A 52 29.47 -10.97 -13.76
N ILE A 53 29.91 -12.21 -13.89
CA ILE A 53 31.12 -12.60 -14.60
C ILE A 53 30.66 -13.22 -15.92
N ILE A 54 31.16 -12.69 -17.04
CA ILE A 54 30.77 -13.14 -18.38
C ILE A 54 31.98 -13.68 -19.14
N SER A 55 31.73 -14.55 -20.10
CA SER A 55 32.75 -15.06 -21.02
C SER A 55 33.16 -13.97 -22.03
N GLU A 56 34.42 -13.95 -22.43
CA GLU A 56 34.90 -13.07 -23.51
C GLU A 56 34.24 -13.39 -24.86
N ASN A 57 33.80 -14.64 -25.04
CA ASN A 57 33.18 -15.14 -26.27
C ASN A 57 31.66 -14.98 -26.27
N LEU A 58 31.11 -14.13 -25.40
CA LEU A 58 29.66 -13.93 -25.30
C LEU A 58 29.11 -13.30 -26.59
N GLN A 59 28.07 -13.92 -27.16
CA GLN A 59 27.53 -13.47 -28.43
C GLN A 59 26.68 -12.20 -28.31
N PRO A 60 26.65 -11.33 -29.35
CA PRO A 60 25.77 -10.17 -29.38
C PRO A 60 24.31 -10.53 -29.15
N GLY A 61 23.63 -9.77 -28.29
CA GLY A 61 22.23 -10.00 -27.92
C GLY A 61 22.04 -10.93 -26.70
N SER A 62 23.11 -11.42 -26.08
CA SER A 62 23.03 -12.21 -24.85
C SER A 62 22.59 -11.34 -23.66
N ASN A 63 21.56 -11.77 -22.92
CA ASN A 63 21.16 -11.12 -21.67
C ASN A 63 22.13 -11.49 -20.55
N ILE A 64 22.67 -10.47 -19.87
CA ILE A 64 23.68 -10.67 -18.81
C ILE A 64 23.02 -10.69 -17.43
N LEU A 65 22.23 -9.66 -17.12
CA LEU A 65 21.51 -9.53 -15.86
C LEU A 65 20.16 -8.86 -16.11
N GLN A 66 19.16 -9.30 -15.36
CA GLN A 66 17.90 -8.61 -15.21
C GLN A 66 17.79 -8.18 -13.75
N VAL A 67 17.51 -6.90 -13.53
CA VAL A 67 17.34 -6.31 -12.20
C VAL A 67 15.88 -5.89 -12.03
N PHE A 68 15.43 -5.85 -10.78
CA PHE A 68 14.08 -5.41 -10.44
C PHE A 68 14.11 -4.52 -9.18
N ALA A 69 13.16 -3.59 -9.12
CA ALA A 69 12.96 -2.62 -8.04
C ALA A 69 11.50 -2.58 -7.63
#